data_AF-A0A920QP39-F1
#
_entry.id   AF-A0A920QP39-F1
#
_cell.length_a   1.000
_cell.length_b   1.000
_cell.length_c   1.000
_cell.angle_alpha   90.00
_cell.angle_beta   90.00
_cell.angle_gamma   90.00
#
_symmetry.space_group_name_H-M   'P 1'
#
loop_
_entity.id
_entity.type
_entity.pdbx_description
1 polymer ?
#
loop_
_entity_poly.entity_id
_entity_poly.type
_entity_poly.pdbx_seq_one_letter_code
_entity_poly.pdbx_strand_id
1 'polypeptide(L)'
;MDDTEKEGSGSFYCLKPSYELIKIDDSYTVTNGPAIANDDKKIYHVSSLQKKIFCYDKNNTKLSNKRIFFELDPNDGYPDGLTIDDDNFLWLAVWGGSKVIRISPNGEVDKILTFPTSQITSCVFGGPEMNILFVTSASVGKNTSQDVNAGNLFSVKTNKKGSTSPHFG
;
A
#
# COMPACT_ATOMS: atom_id res chain seq x y z
N MET A 1 -7.95 -15.39 -0.99
CA MET A 1 -8.59 -14.57 -2.03
C MET A 1 -8.87 -15.48 -3.20
N ASP A 2 -9.87 -15.17 -4.02
CA ASP A 2 -10.10 -15.83 -5.31
C ASP A 2 -9.01 -15.39 -6.31
N ASP A 3 -8.22 -16.34 -6.81
CA ASP A 3 -7.13 -16.09 -7.77
C ASP A 3 -7.62 -15.55 -9.11
N THR A 4 -8.93 -15.63 -9.39
CA THR A 4 -9.53 -15.02 -10.58
C THR A 4 -9.94 -13.57 -10.40
N GLU A 5 -9.82 -13.04 -9.16
CA GLU A 5 -10.16 -11.66 -8.77
C GLU A 5 -11.60 -11.25 -9.16
N LYS A 6 -12.56 -12.18 -9.09
CA LYS A 6 -13.96 -11.91 -9.44
C LYS A 6 -14.85 -11.80 -8.22
N GLU A 7 -14.62 -12.67 -7.24
CA GLU A 7 -15.45 -12.73 -6.05
C GLU A 7 -14.82 -12.01 -4.86
N GLY A 8 -15.64 -11.31 -4.07
CA GLY A 8 -15.25 -10.68 -2.80
C GLY A 8 -15.02 -11.70 -1.68
N SER A 9 -14.26 -12.78 -1.92
CA SER A 9 -14.03 -13.86 -0.95
C SER A 9 -12.85 -13.59 0.00
N GLY A 10 -12.09 -12.51 -0.22
CA GLY A 10 -10.97 -12.09 0.60
C GLY A 10 -11.38 -11.46 1.93
N SER A 11 -10.47 -11.49 2.89
CA SER A 11 -10.68 -10.89 4.21
C SER A 11 -9.38 -10.31 4.75
N PHE A 12 -9.51 -9.30 5.61
CA PHE A 12 -8.40 -8.65 6.30
C PHE A 12 -8.31 -9.19 7.73
N TYR A 13 -7.12 -9.57 8.17
CA TYR A 13 -6.89 -10.25 9.44
C TYR A 13 -5.78 -9.58 10.26
N CYS A 14 -5.81 -9.79 11.58
CA CYS A 14 -4.73 -9.51 12.50
C CYS A 14 -4.30 -10.81 13.19
N LEU A 15 -3.01 -11.16 13.11
CA LEU A 15 -2.42 -12.25 13.86
C LEU A 15 -1.82 -11.71 15.16
N LYS A 16 -2.29 -12.19 16.31
CA LYS A 16 -1.72 -11.82 17.61
C LYS A 16 -0.39 -12.54 17.86
N PRO A 17 0.47 -12.04 18.79
CA PRO A 17 1.64 -12.78 19.26
C PRO A 17 1.32 -14.17 19.84
N SER A 18 0.09 -14.36 20.34
CA SER A 18 -0.42 -15.66 20.78
C SER A 18 -0.79 -16.62 19.64
N TYR A 19 -0.57 -16.23 18.38
CA TYR A 19 -1.01 -16.92 17.17
C TYR A 19 -2.54 -17.02 16.97
N GLU A 20 -3.30 -16.28 17.77
CA GLU A 20 -4.74 -16.12 17.52
C GLU A 20 -4.96 -15.23 16.29
N LEU A 21 -5.69 -15.74 15.31
CA LEU A 21 -6.04 -15.02 14.09
C LEU A 21 -7.43 -14.37 14.25
N ILE A 22 -7.47 -13.04 14.25
CA ILE A 22 -8.71 -12.26 14.28
C ILE A 22 -9.05 -11.81 12.86
N LYS A 23 -10.26 -12.12 12.41
CA LYS A 23 -10.83 -11.48 11.21
C LYS A 23 -11.29 -10.07 11.55
N ILE A 24 -10.73 -9.08 10.87
CA ILE A 24 -11.06 -7.67 11.05
C ILE A 24 -12.21 -7.26 10.15
N ASP A 25 -12.16 -7.69 8.89
CA ASP A 25 -13.11 -7.28 7.86
C ASP A 25 -13.07 -8.27 6.69
N ASP A 26 -14.08 -8.24 5.83
CA ASP A 26 -14.22 -9.20 4.73
C ASP A 26 -14.77 -8.55 3.45
N SER A 27 -15.22 -9.38 2.51
CA SER A 27 -15.85 -8.94 1.27
C SER A 27 -14.89 -8.19 0.33
N TYR A 28 -13.59 -8.53 0.37
CA TYR A 28 -12.57 -7.94 -0.49
C TYR A 28 -12.26 -8.83 -1.69
N THR A 29 -12.30 -8.25 -2.89
CA THR A 29 -11.83 -8.94 -4.11
C THR A 29 -10.31 -8.99 -4.16
N VAL A 30 -9.64 -7.85 -3.95
CA VAL A 30 -8.18 -7.77 -3.76
C VAL A 30 -7.88 -6.89 -2.56
N THR A 31 -7.20 -7.45 -1.57
CA THR A 31 -6.80 -6.83 -0.29
C THR A 31 -5.29 -6.58 -0.33
N ASN A 32 -4.87 -5.37 0.01
CA ASN A 32 -3.47 -4.93 -0.02
C ASN A 32 -3.08 -4.08 1.20
N GLY A 33 -1.78 -3.76 1.31
CA GLY A 33 -1.20 -3.11 2.49
C GLY A 33 -0.92 -4.11 3.62
N PRO A 34 -1.01 -3.73 4.92
CA PRO A 34 -1.41 -2.42 5.46
C PRO A 34 -0.23 -1.47 5.73
N ALA A 35 -0.54 -0.22 6.10
CA ALA A 35 0.38 0.69 6.79
C ALA A 35 -0.20 1.09 8.16
N ILE A 36 0.66 1.35 9.14
CA ILE A 36 0.28 1.78 10.50
C ILE A 36 0.80 3.21 10.69
N ALA A 37 -0.03 4.11 11.22
CA ALA A 37 0.42 5.45 11.56
C ALA A 37 1.52 5.42 12.64
N ASN A 38 2.39 6.43 12.65
CA ASN A 38 3.55 6.48 13.55
C ASN A 38 3.16 6.57 15.03
N ASP A 39 1.96 7.07 15.33
CA ASP A 39 1.40 7.11 16.69
C ASP A 39 0.69 5.80 17.10
N ASP A 40 0.69 4.80 16.22
CA ASP A 40 0.04 3.48 16.38
C ASP A 40 -1.49 3.55 16.59
N LYS A 41 -2.13 4.68 16.28
CA LYS A 41 -3.58 4.89 16.48
C LYS A 41 -4.41 4.69 15.22
N LYS A 42 -3.79 4.53 14.05
CA LYS A 42 -4.50 4.28 12.79
C LYS A 42 -3.87 3.16 11.98
N ILE A 43 -4.71 2.38 11.30
CA ILE A 43 -4.30 1.44 10.26
C ILE A 43 -4.95 1.83 8.95
N TYR A 44 -4.14 1.78 7.89
CA TYR A 44 -4.56 2.01 6.51
C TYR A 44 -4.49 0.69 5.74
N HIS A 45 -5.59 0.36 5.08
CA HIS A 45 -5.76 -0.88 4.34
C HIS A 45 -6.31 -0.58 2.95
N VAL A 46 -5.79 -1.26 1.91
CA VAL A 46 -6.14 -1.00 0.52
C VAL A 46 -7.09 -2.07 -0.01
N SER A 47 -8.15 -1.62 -0.69
CA SER A 47 -8.93 -2.46 -1.60
C SER A 47 -8.70 -2.03 -3.04
N SER A 48 -8.02 -2.88 -3.82
CA SER A 48 -7.61 -2.54 -5.19
C SER A 48 -8.81 -2.33 -6.10
N LEU A 49 -9.75 -3.30 -6.14
CA LEU A 49 -10.92 -3.23 -7.04
C LEU A 49 -11.93 -2.16 -6.62
N GLN A 50 -12.02 -1.84 -5.33
CA GLN A 50 -12.83 -0.71 -4.85
C GLN A 50 -12.12 0.64 -5.05
N LYS A 51 -10.85 0.63 -5.45
CA LYS A 51 -9.98 1.80 -5.66
C LYS A 51 -9.88 2.71 -4.44
N LYS A 52 -9.87 2.10 -3.24
CA LYS A 52 -9.98 2.82 -1.96
C LYS A 52 -8.88 2.43 -0.99
N ILE A 53 -8.43 3.42 -0.23
CA ILE A 53 -7.73 3.23 1.04
C ILE A 53 -8.75 3.42 2.16
N PHE A 54 -8.93 2.40 2.99
CA PHE A 54 -9.68 2.50 4.23
C PHE A 54 -8.76 2.86 5.40
N CYS A 55 -9.26 3.66 6.32
CA CYS A 55 -8.64 3.93 7.62
C CYS A 55 -9.50 3.33 8.74
N TYR A 56 -8.83 2.74 9.72
CA TYR A 56 -9.41 2.27 10.97
C TYR A 56 -8.73 2.99 12.13
N ASP A 57 -9.49 3.26 13.18
CA ASP A 57 -8.90 3.62 14.47
C ASP A 57 -8.39 2.34 15.14
N LYS A 58 -7.16 2.37 15.64
CA LYS A 58 -6.46 1.26 16.28
C LYS A 58 -6.35 1.48 17.78
N ASN A 59 -6.72 0.44 18.53
CA ASN A 59 -6.43 0.31 19.95
C ASN A 59 -5.93 -1.11 20.21
N ASN A 60 -4.61 -1.27 20.36
CA ASN A 60 -3.93 -2.57 20.40
C ASN A 60 -4.31 -3.42 19.17
N THR A 61 -4.93 -4.58 19.37
CA THR A 61 -5.38 -5.48 18.30
C THR A 61 -6.81 -5.20 17.83
N LYS A 62 -7.50 -4.21 18.43
CA LYS A 62 -8.89 -3.87 18.07
C LYS A 62 -8.89 -2.73 17.05
N LEU A 63 -9.56 -2.97 15.94
CA LEU A 63 -9.81 -1.97 14.90
C LEU A 63 -11.28 -1.58 14.88
N SER A 64 -11.56 -0.30 14.68
CA SER A 64 -12.92 0.26 14.66
C SER A 64 -13.02 1.48 13.74
N ASN A 65 -14.23 2.01 13.55
CA ASN A 65 -14.47 3.25 12.80
C ASN A 65 -13.88 3.23 11.37
N LYS A 66 -14.12 2.12 10.64
CA LYS A 66 -13.78 1.99 9.22
C LYS A 66 -14.35 3.18 8.44
N ARG A 67 -13.51 3.86 7.69
CA ARG A 67 -13.89 4.97 6.81
C ARG A 67 -13.00 5.02 5.58
N ILE A 68 -13.51 5.59 4.49
CA ILE A 68 -12.68 5.88 3.32
C ILE A 68 -11.72 7.02 3.71
N PHE A 69 -10.43 6.80 3.50
CA PHE A 69 -9.40 7.81 3.68
C PHE A 69 -9.03 8.48 2.35
N PHE A 70 -8.92 7.67 1.31
CA PHE A 70 -8.56 8.12 -0.03
C PHE A 70 -9.25 7.25 -1.08
N GLU A 71 -9.68 7.85 -2.17
CA GLU A 71 -10.25 7.18 -3.34
C GLU A 71 -9.43 7.56 -4.57
N LEU A 72 -8.90 6.55 -5.27
CA LEU A 72 -8.12 6.74 -6.48
C LEU A 72 -9.07 6.97 -7.66
N ASP A 73 -8.69 7.86 -8.59
CA ASP A 73 -9.46 8.07 -9.82
C ASP A 73 -9.68 6.73 -10.55
N PRO A 74 -10.91 6.43 -11.01
CA PRO A 74 -11.21 5.20 -11.72
C PRO A 74 -10.30 4.90 -12.92
N ASN A 75 -9.73 5.93 -13.56
CA ASN A 75 -8.88 5.81 -14.74
C ASN A 75 -7.39 5.72 -14.41
N ASP A 76 -7.00 5.86 -13.14
CA ASP A 76 -5.60 5.98 -12.72
C ASP A 76 -4.90 4.64 -12.42
N GLY A 77 -5.58 3.51 -12.68
CA GLY A 77 -5.10 2.18 -12.32
C GLY A 77 -5.72 1.67 -11.02
N TYR A 78 -4.99 0.87 -10.26
CA TYR A 78 -5.47 0.24 -9.02
C TYR A 78 -4.49 0.50 -7.88
N PRO A 79 -4.97 0.90 -6.68
CA PRO A 79 -4.11 1.04 -5.52
C PRO A 79 -3.61 -0.35 -5.10
N ASP A 80 -2.32 -0.45 -4.79
CA ASP A 80 -1.66 -1.71 -4.45
C ASP A 80 -1.00 -1.60 -3.06
N GLY A 81 0.28 -1.94 -2.92
CA GLY A 81 1.04 -1.76 -1.69
C GLY A 81 1.21 -0.30 -1.28
N LEU A 82 1.29 -0.06 0.03
CA LEU A 82 1.54 1.27 0.59
C LEU A 82 2.47 1.23 1.80
N THR A 83 3.13 2.36 2.05
CA THR A 83 3.92 2.62 3.26
C THR A 83 3.60 4.00 3.81
N ILE A 84 4.22 4.38 4.94
CA ILE A 84 4.08 5.70 5.56
C ILE A 84 5.46 6.31 5.80
N ASP A 85 5.58 7.63 5.68
CA ASP A 85 6.77 8.35 6.12
C ASP A 85 6.64 8.91 7.54
N ASP A 86 7.74 9.44 8.08
CA ASP A 86 7.82 9.97 9.45
C ASP A 86 6.89 11.18 9.68
N ASP A 87 6.47 11.86 8.60
CA ASP A 87 5.48 12.94 8.64
C ASP A 87 4.02 12.43 8.60
N ASN A 88 3.80 11.12 8.66
CA ASN A 88 2.51 10.42 8.50
C ASN A 88 1.87 10.57 7.10
N PHE A 89 2.63 10.82 6.04
CA PHE A 89 2.10 10.80 4.68
C PHE A 89 2.14 9.36 4.15
N LEU A 90 1.07 8.90 3.53
CA LEU A 90 1.03 7.60 2.86
C LEU A 90 1.72 7.68 1.51
N TRP A 91 2.43 6.62 1.14
CA TRP A 91 3.01 6.42 -0.17
C TRP A 91 2.36 5.20 -0.79
N LEU A 92 1.53 5.40 -1.81
CA LEU A 92 0.70 4.38 -2.46
C LEU A 92 1.28 4.02 -3.82
N ALA A 93 1.64 2.76 -4.02
CA ALA A 93 1.92 2.19 -5.34
C ALA A 93 0.62 2.03 -6.14
N VAL A 94 0.70 2.31 -7.44
CA VAL A 94 -0.46 2.25 -8.33
C VAL A 94 -0.21 1.30 -9.50
N TRP A 95 -0.85 0.14 -9.45
CA TRP A 95 -0.85 -0.85 -10.52
C TRP A 95 -1.55 -0.31 -11.76
N GLY A 96 -0.88 -0.38 -12.91
CA GLY A 96 -1.37 0.19 -14.17
C GLY A 96 -1.19 1.71 -14.28
N GLY A 97 -0.85 2.39 -13.18
CA GLY A 97 -0.73 3.85 -13.13
C GLY A 97 0.68 4.40 -13.36
N SER A 98 1.69 3.54 -13.45
CA SER A 98 3.12 3.94 -13.61
C SER A 98 3.60 4.91 -12.54
N LYS A 99 3.05 4.85 -11.32
CA LYS A 99 3.29 5.87 -10.31
C LYS A 99 3.24 5.37 -8.86
N VAL A 100 3.89 6.14 -7.99
CA VAL A 100 3.65 6.15 -6.54
C VAL A 100 3.08 7.53 -6.17
N ILE A 101 1.98 7.56 -5.42
CA ILE A 101 1.32 8.77 -4.95
C ILE A 101 1.64 8.97 -3.47
N ARG A 102 2.12 10.15 -3.10
CA ARG A 102 2.25 10.59 -1.72
C ARG A 102 0.98 11.36 -1.31
N ILE A 103 0.33 10.92 -0.24
CA ILE A 103 -0.97 11.41 0.23
C ILE A 103 -0.79 11.98 1.63
N SER A 104 -1.27 13.20 1.84
CA SER A 104 -1.21 13.92 3.12
C SER A 104 -2.06 13.24 4.20
N PRO A 105 -1.82 13.52 5.49
CA PRO A 105 -2.68 13.04 6.58
C PRO A 105 -4.16 13.44 6.46
N ASN A 106 -4.48 14.43 5.61
CA ASN A 106 -5.85 14.87 5.34
C ASN A 106 -6.48 14.18 4.12
N GLY A 107 -5.76 13.26 3.47
CA GLY A 107 -6.25 12.54 2.29
C GLY A 107 -6.02 13.27 0.97
N GLU A 108 -5.18 14.31 0.93
CA GLU A 108 -4.90 15.08 -0.28
C GLU A 108 -3.63 14.59 -0.97
N VAL A 109 -3.59 14.60 -2.31
CA VAL A 109 -2.37 14.28 -3.04
C VAL A 109 -1.34 15.38 -2.85
N ASP A 110 -0.18 15.04 -2.28
CA ASP A 110 0.95 15.94 -2.06
C ASP A 110 1.96 15.85 -3.21
N LYS A 111 2.28 14.64 -3.66
CA LYS A 111 3.30 14.41 -4.67
C LYS A 111 3.04 13.14 -5.47
N ILE A 112 3.51 13.10 -6.71
CA ILE A 112 3.50 11.91 -7.56
C ILE A 112 4.94 11.62 -8.03
N LEU A 113 5.38 10.38 -7.89
CA LEU A 113 6.59 9.85 -8.52
C LEU A 113 6.19 8.97 -9.69
N THR A 114 6.77 9.20 -10.87
CA THR A 114 6.49 8.42 -12.08
C THR A 114 7.60 7.41 -12.36
N PHE A 115 7.23 6.25 -12.89
CA PHE A 115 8.13 5.14 -13.18
C PHE A 115 8.01 4.69 -14.64
N PRO A 116 9.06 4.12 -15.23
CA PRO A 116 9.08 3.75 -16.64
C PRO A 116 8.46 2.37 -16.92
N THR A 117 7.53 1.93 -16.07
CA THR A 117 6.68 0.74 -16.27
C THR A 117 5.37 0.94 -15.53
N SER A 118 4.29 0.31 -16.01
CA SER A 118 2.95 0.61 -15.49
C SER A 118 2.55 -0.17 -14.25
N GLN A 119 3.10 -1.36 -14.02
CA GLN A 119 2.64 -2.27 -12.96
C GLN A 119 3.47 -2.07 -11.69
N ILE A 120 3.34 -0.91 -11.05
CA ILE A 120 3.99 -0.60 -9.78
C ILE A 120 3.20 -1.27 -8.65
N THR A 121 3.85 -2.12 -7.85
CA THR A 121 3.17 -3.04 -6.92
C THR A 121 3.26 -2.62 -5.47
N SER A 122 4.41 -2.14 -5.01
CA SER A 122 4.58 -1.76 -3.60
C SER A 122 5.76 -0.82 -3.44
N CYS A 123 5.87 -0.20 -2.27
CA CYS A 123 7.01 0.61 -1.91
C CYS A 123 7.30 0.57 -0.41
N VAL A 124 8.58 0.77 -0.05
CA VAL A 124 9.05 0.80 1.34
C VAL A 124 10.28 1.68 1.46
N PHE A 125 10.42 2.38 2.59
CA PHE A 125 11.64 3.12 2.90
C PHE A 125 12.76 2.21 3.39
N GLY A 126 13.99 2.56 3.04
CA GLY A 126 15.19 1.85 3.48
C GLY A 126 16.46 2.67 3.24
N GLY A 127 17.60 1.95 3.24
CA GLY A 127 18.93 2.55 3.22
C GLY A 127 19.38 3.03 4.60
N PRO A 128 20.67 3.36 4.79
CA PRO A 128 21.24 3.68 6.10
C PRO A 128 20.57 4.87 6.82
N GLU A 129 20.01 5.81 6.06
CA GLU A 129 19.34 7.00 6.58
C GLU A 129 17.81 6.92 6.49
N MET A 130 17.26 5.77 6.10
CA MET A 130 15.83 5.54 5.83
C MET A 130 15.20 6.51 4.81
N ASN A 131 16.00 7.09 3.92
CA ASN A 131 15.57 8.10 2.94
C ASN A 131 15.55 7.60 1.48
N ILE A 132 15.71 6.30 1.26
CA ILE A 132 15.57 5.67 -0.06
C ILE A 132 14.24 4.94 -0.11
N LEU A 133 13.36 5.33 -1.02
CA LEU A 133 12.13 4.60 -1.30
C LEU A 133 12.44 3.50 -2.34
N PHE A 134 12.39 2.25 -1.91
CA PHE A 134 12.42 1.09 -2.80
C PHE A 134 11.03 0.82 -3.35
N VAL A 135 10.92 0.54 -4.64
CA VAL A 135 9.63 0.39 -5.33
C VAL A 135 9.68 -0.85 -6.21
N THR A 136 8.79 -1.80 -5.95
CA THR A 136 8.66 -3.03 -6.72
C THR A 136 7.70 -2.84 -7.89
N SER A 137 7.89 -3.62 -8.95
CA SER A 137 6.97 -3.70 -10.08
C SER A 137 6.76 -5.15 -10.51
N ALA A 138 5.81 -5.38 -11.42
CA ALA A 138 5.51 -6.72 -11.97
C ALA A 138 5.62 -6.75 -13.50
N SER A 139 5.94 -7.92 -14.04
CA SER A 139 5.98 -8.19 -15.48
C SER A 139 4.88 -9.13 -15.98
N VAL A 140 3.98 -9.58 -15.11
CA VAL A 140 2.84 -10.43 -15.49
C VAL A 140 2.03 -9.75 -16.59
N GLY A 141 1.68 -10.50 -17.64
CA GLY A 141 0.93 -9.98 -18.79
C GLY A 141 1.68 -8.96 -19.66
N LYS A 142 2.96 -8.67 -19.40
CA LYS A 142 3.77 -7.73 -20.19
C LYS A 142 4.66 -8.45 -21.19
N ASN A 143 4.86 -7.80 -22.34
CA ASN A 143 5.96 -8.13 -23.24
C ASN A 143 7.21 -7.37 -22.79
N THR A 144 8.14 -8.06 -22.14
CA THR A 144 9.37 -7.47 -21.60
C THR A 144 10.36 -7.01 -22.68
N SER A 145 10.16 -7.39 -23.94
CA SER A 145 10.93 -6.82 -25.05
C SER A 145 10.46 -5.41 -25.43
N GLN A 146 9.24 -5.03 -25.05
CA GLN A 146 8.67 -3.70 -25.29
C GLN A 146 8.70 -2.83 -24.03
N ASP A 147 8.42 -3.42 -22.86
CA ASP A 147 8.59 -2.78 -21.55
C ASP A 147 9.74 -3.47 -20.81
N VAL A 148 10.96 -3.02 -21.12
CA VAL A 148 12.20 -3.57 -20.53
C VAL A 148 12.34 -3.29 -19.04
N ASN A 149 11.47 -2.44 -18.47
CA ASN A 149 11.48 -2.08 -17.07
C ASN A 149 10.45 -2.87 -16.24
N ALA A 150 9.52 -3.57 -16.89
CA ALA A 150 8.51 -4.36 -16.21
C ALA A 150 9.14 -5.45 -15.34
N GLY A 151 8.78 -5.49 -14.05
CA GLY A 151 9.30 -6.44 -13.07
C GLY A 151 10.60 -6.03 -12.39
N ASN A 152 11.19 -4.88 -12.76
CA ASN A 152 12.38 -4.38 -12.09
C ASN A 152 12.05 -3.82 -10.69
N LEU A 153 13.09 -3.78 -9.85
CA LEU A 153 13.12 -3.02 -8.61
C LEU A 153 13.71 -1.63 -8.87
N PHE A 154 13.04 -0.59 -8.41
CA PHE A 154 13.52 0.79 -8.47
C PHE A 154 13.92 1.28 -7.08
N SER A 155 14.78 2.30 -7.05
CA SER A 155 15.07 3.05 -5.83
C SER A 155 15.05 4.55 -6.13
N VAL A 156 14.47 5.32 -5.21
CA VAL A 156 14.35 6.77 -5.33
C VAL A 156 14.87 7.40 -4.04
N LYS A 157 15.94 8.18 -4.14
CA LYS A 157 16.40 8.98 -2.99
C LYS A 157 15.42 10.13 -2.76
N THR A 158 14.91 10.23 -1.55
CA THR A 158 13.94 11.27 -1.16
C THR A 158 14.52 12.16 -0.07
N ASN A 159 13.90 13.32 0.16
CA ASN A 159 14.15 14.14 1.35
C ASN A 159 13.22 13.77 2.52
N LYS A 160 12.45 12.69 2.38
CA LYS A 160 11.59 12.13 3.41
C LYS A 160 12.22 10.87 3.97
N LYS A 161 11.79 10.48 5.16
CA LYS A 161 12.28 9.30 5.85
C LYS A 161 11.10 8.45 6.24
N GLY A 162 11.27 7.14 6.12
CA GLY A 162 10.39 6.20 6.80
C GLY A 162 11.01 5.70 8.08
N SER A 163 10.29 4.81 8.73
CA SER A 163 10.72 4.15 9.95
C SER A 163 11.00 2.67 9.69
N THR A 164 11.80 2.06 10.56
CA THR A 164 12.07 0.61 10.50
C THR A 164 10.80 -0.17 10.77
N SER A 165 10.53 -1.18 9.95
CA SER A 165 9.38 -2.07 10.18
C SER A 165 9.54 -2.83 11.50
N PRO A 166 8.48 -2.93 12.32
CA PRO A 166 8.51 -3.75 13.53
C PRO A 166 8.63 -5.24 13.17
N HIS A 167 9.24 -6.00 14.06
CA HIS A 167 9.24 -7.46 13.98
C HIS A 167 7.96 -8.02 14.62
N PHE A 168 7.47 -9.13 14.07
CA PHE A 168 6.44 -9.91 14.74
C PHE A 168 7.05 -10.65 15.95
N GLY A 169 6.45 -10.51 17.13
CA GLY A 169 6.92 -11.13 18.38
C GLY A 169 6.76 -10.22 19.57
#